data_AF-A0A348WHS1-F1
#
_entry.id   AF-A0A348WHS1-F1
#
_cell.length_a   1.000
_cell.length_b   1.000
_cell.length_c   1.000
_cell.angle_alpha   90.00
_cell.angle_beta   90.00
_cell.angle_gamma   90.00
#
_symmetry.space_group_name_H-M   'P 1'
#
loop_
_entity.id
_entity.type
_entity.pdbx_description
1 polymer ?
#
loop_
_entity_poly.entity_id
_entity_poly.type
_entity_poly.pdbx_seq_one_letter_code
_entity_poly.pdbx_strand_id
1 'polypeptide(L)'
;MQFNPQPWVIWVLSLFVFSAVGQRAFDAVVSLSGDKTEFLALPLTVLIPALAFLFLATRKDMSSAEGVLMQIGTMIQLLLIIALPGFALYLALGFPVVFLVIELFETRAPTIFRSWIKVRVIA
;
A
#
# COMPACT_ATOMS: atom_id res chain seq x y z
N MET A 1 20.55 14.50 -2.02
CA MET A 1 19.17 14.83 -2.43
C MET A 1 18.26 13.88 -1.67
N GLN A 2 17.28 14.40 -0.96
CA GLN A 2 16.23 13.58 -0.33
C GLN A 2 15.14 13.36 -1.38
N PHE A 3 14.66 12.12 -1.53
CA PHE A 3 13.61 11.78 -2.48
C PHE A 3 12.34 11.48 -1.71
N ASN A 4 11.26 12.16 -2.08
CA ASN A 4 9.99 12.05 -1.36
C ASN A 4 8.89 11.62 -2.32
N PRO A 5 7.93 10.78 -1.90
CA PRO A 5 6.75 10.50 -2.73
C PRO A 5 5.98 11.81 -3.00
N GLN A 6 5.48 11.98 -4.22
CA GLN A 6 4.65 13.14 -4.50
C GLN A 6 3.39 13.15 -3.62
N PRO A 7 2.99 14.30 -3.07
CA PRO A 7 1.87 14.36 -2.13
C PRO A 7 0.59 13.77 -2.70
N TRP A 8 0.28 14.02 -3.97
CA TRP A 8 -0.94 13.50 -4.60
C TRP A 8 -1.00 11.97 -4.61
N VAL A 9 0.15 11.28 -4.73
CA VAL A 9 0.23 9.82 -4.70
C VAL A 9 -0.19 9.32 -3.32
N ILE A 10 0.35 9.93 -2.25
CA ILE A 10 -0.01 9.60 -0.87
C ILE A 10 -1.48 9.87 -0.61
N TRP A 11 -2.01 11.00 -1.08
CA TRP A 11 -3.43 11.36 -0.93
C TRP A 11 -4.35 10.34 -1.60
N VAL A 12 -4.08 9.98 -2.85
CA VAL A 12 -4.86 8.99 -3.59
C VAL A 12 -4.83 7.63 -2.89
N LEU A 13 -3.64 7.13 -2.54
CA LEU A 13 -3.51 5.83 -1.86
C LEU A 13 -4.20 5.84 -0.49
N SER A 14 -4.08 6.93 0.28
CA SER A 14 -4.72 7.06 1.58
C SER A 14 -6.24 7.04 1.45
N LEU A 15 -6.81 7.72 0.45
CA LEU A 15 -8.26 7.72 0.20
C LEU A 15 -8.77 6.31 -0.11
N PHE A 16 -8.03 5.51 -0.87
CA PHE A 16 -8.36 4.10 -1.09
C PHE A 16 -8.27 3.26 0.18
N VAL A 17 -7.24 3.45 1.01
CA VAL A 17 -7.13 2.71 2.28
C VAL A 17 -8.26 3.09 3.24
N PHE A 18 -8.56 4.37 3.40
CA PHE A 18 -9.65 4.83 4.27
C PHE A 18 -11.00 4.32 3.79
N SER A 19 -11.27 4.32 2.48
CA SER A 19 -12.51 3.77 1.94
C SER A 19 -12.60 2.25 2.13
N ALA A 20 -11.54 1.50 1.86
CA ALA A 20 -11.52 0.05 2.04
C ALA A 20 -11.69 -0.34 3.52
N VAL A 21 -10.96 0.30 4.44
CA VAL A 21 -11.10 0.06 5.89
C VAL A 21 -12.48 0.52 6.38
N GLY A 22 -12.97 1.67 5.93
CA GLY A 22 -14.28 2.21 6.29
C GLY A 22 -15.43 1.29 5.88
N GLN A 23 -15.38 0.74 4.67
CA GLN A 23 -16.37 -0.25 4.22
C GLN A 23 -16.36 -1.48 5.13
N ARG A 24 -15.17 -2.01 5.47
CA ARG A 24 -15.06 -3.18 6.36
C ARG A 24 -15.57 -2.91 7.77
N ALA A 25 -15.26 -1.74 8.31
CA ALA A 25 -15.78 -1.32 9.61
C ALA A 25 -17.30 -1.19 9.58
N PHE A 26 -17.87 -0.67 8.48
CA PHE A 26 -19.31 -0.60 8.31
C PHE A 26 -19.95 -1.99 8.23
N ASP A 27 -19.41 -2.89 7.40
CA ASP A 27 -19.88 -4.28 7.27
C ASP A 27 -19.87 -4.99 8.64
N ALA A 28 -18.80 -4.79 9.43
CA ALA A 28 -18.66 -5.31 10.79
C ALA A 28 -19.71 -4.75 11.78
N VAL A 29 -20.07 -3.47 11.64
CA VAL A 29 -21.09 -2.83 12.51
C VAL A 29 -22.49 -3.29 12.15
N VAL A 30 -22.80 -3.47 10.87
CA VAL A 30 -24.10 -3.98 10.41
C VAL A 30 -24.30 -5.42 10.86
N SER A 31 -23.25 -6.23 10.76
CA SER A 31 -23.31 -7.64 11.11
C SER A 31 -23.56 -7.84 12.63
N LEU A 32 -23.04 -6.93 13.48
CA LEU A 32 -23.08 -7.03 14.95
C LEU A 32 -24.50 -7.10 15.54
N SER A 33 -25.53 -6.84 14.73
CA SER A 33 -26.93 -6.99 15.07
C SER A 33 -27.44 -8.44 15.15
N GLY A 34 -26.69 -9.43 14.64
CA GLY A 34 -27.11 -10.83 14.53
C GLY A 34 -26.36 -11.85 15.40
N ASP A 35 -25.02 -11.75 15.52
CA ASP A 35 -24.20 -12.75 16.23
C ASP A 35 -22.97 -12.12 16.92
N LYS A 36 -22.65 -12.56 18.14
CA LYS A 36 -21.61 -11.95 19.01
C LYS A 36 -20.19 -12.42 18.70
N THR A 37 -20.03 -13.43 17.84
CA THR A 37 -18.72 -13.94 17.39
C THR A 37 -18.03 -13.02 16.37
N GLU A 38 -18.69 -11.96 15.96
CA GLU A 38 -18.21 -10.96 15.00
C GLU A 38 -17.24 -9.93 15.57
N PHE A 39 -16.74 -10.11 16.80
CA PHE A 39 -15.50 -9.44 17.21
C PHE A 39 -14.30 -9.80 16.30
N LEU A 40 -14.45 -10.81 15.42
CA LEU A 40 -13.57 -11.11 14.29
C LEU A 40 -13.81 -10.27 13.02
N ALA A 41 -14.85 -9.42 12.97
CA ALA A 41 -15.30 -8.74 11.76
C ALA A 41 -14.32 -7.66 11.24
N LEU A 42 -13.40 -7.21 12.08
CA LEU A 42 -12.17 -6.52 11.64
C LEU A 42 -10.98 -7.47 11.80
N PRO A 43 -10.74 -8.35 10.82
CA PRO A 43 -9.69 -9.33 10.93
C PRO A 43 -8.32 -8.64 11.00
N LEU A 44 -7.43 -9.19 11.82
CA LEU A 44 -6.03 -8.70 11.96
C LEU A 44 -5.31 -8.62 10.61
N THR A 45 -5.75 -9.43 9.63
CA THR A 45 -5.26 -9.42 8.24
C THR A 45 -5.54 -8.11 7.50
N VAL A 46 -6.45 -7.26 7.98
CA VAL A 46 -6.73 -5.93 7.45
C VAL A 46 -6.09 -4.85 8.32
N LEU A 47 -6.19 -5.00 9.64
CA LEU A 47 -5.71 -4.01 10.60
C LEU A 47 -4.18 -3.85 10.58
N ILE A 48 -3.43 -4.96 10.56
CA ILE A 48 -1.96 -4.92 10.53
C ILE A 48 -1.46 -4.25 9.23
N PRO A 49 -1.95 -4.62 8.03
CA PRO A 49 -1.57 -3.93 6.80
C PRO A 49 -1.97 -2.47 6.76
N ALA A 50 -3.14 -2.09 7.31
CA ALA A 50 -3.55 -0.70 7.38
C ALA A 50 -2.62 0.15 8.27
N LEU A 51 -2.21 -0.38 9.42
CA LEU A 51 -1.21 0.28 10.27
C LEU A 51 0.16 0.39 9.60
N ALA A 52 0.61 -0.68 8.94
CA ALA A 52 1.85 -0.66 8.17
C ALA A 52 1.80 0.37 7.03
N PHE A 53 0.66 0.49 6.34
CA PHE A 53 0.43 1.50 5.32
C PHE A 53 0.52 2.92 5.91
N LEU A 54 -0.16 3.16 7.03
CA LEU A 54 -0.12 4.48 7.70
C LEU A 54 1.30 4.82 8.12
N PHE A 55 2.03 3.87 8.72
CA PHE A 55 3.43 4.05 9.06
C PHE A 55 4.27 4.44 7.84
N LEU A 56 4.13 3.71 6.73
CA LEU A 56 4.82 4.03 5.48
C LEU A 56 4.41 5.41 4.93
N ALA A 57 3.14 5.78 5.00
CA ALA A 57 2.66 7.10 4.54
C ALA A 57 3.29 8.27 5.34
N THR A 58 3.68 8.04 6.60
CA THR A 58 4.39 9.06 7.40
C THR A 58 5.88 9.20 7.07
N ARG A 59 6.47 8.22 6.38
CA ARG A 59 7.88 8.26 5.99
C ARG A 59 8.02 9.16 4.76
N LYS A 60 8.54 10.36 4.98
CA LYS A 60 8.67 11.37 3.92
C LYS A 60 10.02 11.27 3.21
N ASP A 61 11.10 11.00 3.95
CA ASP A 61 12.45 11.13 3.41
C ASP A 61 13.11 9.79 3.16
N MET A 62 13.37 9.49 1.87
CA MET A 62 14.15 8.32 1.45
C MET A 62 15.49 8.75 0.87
N SER A 63 16.51 7.92 1.11
CA SER A 63 17.88 8.15 0.61
C SER A 63 18.03 7.92 -0.90
N SER A 64 17.09 7.23 -1.53
CA SER A 64 17.11 6.92 -2.96
C SER A 64 15.72 6.98 -3.60
N ALA A 65 15.69 7.29 -4.89
CA ALA A 65 14.48 7.25 -5.72
C ALA A 65 13.89 5.84 -5.79
N GLU A 66 14.74 4.81 -5.82
CA GLU A 66 14.35 3.40 -5.75
C GLU A 66 13.61 3.09 -4.45
N GLY A 67 14.11 3.60 -3.31
CA GLY A 67 13.45 3.44 -2.01
C GLY A 67 12.05 4.05 -1.98
N VAL A 68 11.84 5.19 -2.66
CA VAL A 68 10.50 5.79 -2.83
C VAL A 68 9.59 4.88 -3.67
N LEU A 69 10.09 4.33 -4.77
CA LEU A 69 9.32 3.39 -5.59
C LEU A 69 8.97 2.12 -4.80
N MET A 70 9.91 1.60 -4.01
CA MET A 70 9.69 0.46 -3.11
C MET A 70 8.62 0.75 -2.07
N GLN A 71 8.66 1.94 -1.46
CA GLN A 71 7.64 2.38 -0.52
C GLN A 71 6.26 2.41 -1.19
N ILE A 72 6.14 3.02 -2.37
CA ILE A 72 4.88 3.14 -3.11
C ILE A 72 4.37 1.76 -3.54
N GLY A 73 5.25 0.90 -4.08
CA GLY A 73 4.89 -0.47 -4.44
C GLY A 73 4.40 -1.27 -3.24
N THR A 74 5.06 -1.14 -2.09
CA THR A 74 4.65 -1.77 -0.83
C THR A 74 3.30 -1.22 -0.36
N MET A 75 3.07 0.09 -0.45
CA MET A 75 1.79 0.71 -0.10
C MET A 75 0.65 0.19 -0.99
N ILE A 76 0.88 0.03 -2.29
CA ILE A 76 -0.09 -0.58 -3.22
C ILE A 76 -0.35 -2.04 -2.86
N GLN A 77 0.70 -2.81 -2.54
CA GLN A 77 0.55 -4.21 -2.15
C GLN A 77 -0.25 -4.38 -0.84
N LEU A 78 -0.01 -3.51 0.14
CA LEU A 78 -0.78 -3.46 1.38
C LEU A 78 -2.24 -3.10 1.12
N LEU A 79 -2.51 -2.14 0.24
CA LEU A 79 -3.86 -1.77 -0.18
C LEU A 79 -4.59 -2.97 -0.82
N LEU A 80 -3.92 -3.75 -1.67
CA LEU A 80 -4.48 -4.98 -2.22
C LEU A 80 -4.82 -6.01 -1.13
N ILE A 81 -3.96 -6.19 -0.13
CA ILE A 81 -4.23 -7.08 1.01
C ILE A 81 -5.46 -6.61 1.79
N ILE A 82 -5.57 -5.30 2.05
CA ILE A 82 -6.71 -4.68 2.74
C ILE A 82 -8.00 -4.88 1.95
N ALA A 83 -7.95 -4.68 0.62
CA ALA A 83 -9.11 -4.86 -0.26
C ALA A 83 -9.53 -6.33 -0.38
N LEU A 84 -8.55 -7.25 -0.43
CA LEU A 84 -8.72 -8.68 -0.71
C LEU A 84 -8.13 -9.57 0.40
N PRO A 85 -8.62 -9.50 1.66
CA PRO A 85 -8.04 -10.19 2.80
C PRO A 85 -8.10 -11.72 2.70
N GLY A 86 -9.04 -12.28 1.92
CA GLY A 86 -9.07 -13.72 1.63
C GLY A 86 -7.83 -14.21 0.85
N PHE A 87 -7.17 -13.30 0.14
CA PHE A 87 -5.92 -13.57 -0.59
C PHE A 87 -4.70 -12.99 0.12
N ALA A 88 -4.83 -12.51 1.37
CA ALA A 88 -3.78 -11.80 2.09
C ALA A 88 -2.45 -12.58 2.12
N LEU A 89 -2.51 -13.90 2.33
CA LEU A 89 -1.32 -14.74 2.38
C LEU A 89 -0.62 -14.82 1.01
N TYR A 90 -1.37 -15.05 -0.07
CA TYR A 90 -0.84 -15.07 -1.43
C TYR A 90 -0.29 -13.70 -1.85
N LEU A 91 -0.98 -12.62 -1.49
CA LEU A 91 -0.53 -11.26 -1.75
C LEU A 91 0.69 -10.89 -0.90
N ALA A 92 0.81 -11.37 0.33
CA ALA A 92 2.01 -11.18 1.14
C ALA A 92 3.24 -11.88 0.52
N LEU A 93 3.06 -13.06 -0.09
CA LEU A 93 4.11 -13.71 -0.88
C LEU A 93 4.49 -12.92 -2.14
N GLY A 94 3.68 -11.93 -2.54
CA GLY A 94 3.98 -10.99 -3.62
C GLY A 94 4.95 -9.87 -3.26
N PHE A 95 5.30 -9.64 -1.98
CA PHE A 95 6.25 -8.58 -1.60
C PHE A 95 7.63 -8.72 -2.27
N PRO A 96 8.27 -9.92 -2.33
CA PRO A 96 9.50 -10.11 -3.09
C PRO A 96 9.34 -9.81 -4.58
N VAL A 97 8.16 -10.06 -5.15
CA VAL A 97 7.88 -9.75 -6.56
C VAL A 97 7.83 -8.25 -6.79
N VAL A 98 7.18 -7.50 -5.91
CA VAL A 98 7.17 -6.02 -5.96
C VAL A 98 8.59 -5.47 -5.92
N PHE A 99 9.42 -6.00 -5.02
CA PHE A 99 10.84 -5.64 -4.94
C PHE A 99 11.57 -5.93 -6.25
N LEU A 100 11.43 -7.14 -6.79
CA LEU A 100 12.08 -7.54 -8.04
C LEU A 100 11.61 -6.70 -9.23
N VAL A 101 10.32 -6.37 -9.32
CA VAL A 101 9.78 -5.53 -10.40
C VAL A 101 10.40 -4.14 -10.36
N ILE A 102 10.58 -3.57 -9.17
CA ILE A 102 11.19 -2.25 -9.01
C ILE A 102 12.68 -2.28 -9.32
N GLU A 103 13.39 -3.33 -8.89
CA GLU A 103 14.80 -3.56 -9.22
C GLU A 103 15.00 -3.69 -10.74
N LEU A 104 14.15 -4.48 -11.41
CA LEU A 104 14.17 -4.61 -12.87
C LEU A 104 13.81 -3.31 -13.57
N PHE A 105 12.87 -2.55 -13.02
CA PHE A 105 12.51 -1.25 -13.55
C PHE A 105 13.70 -0.27 -13.47
N GLU A 106 14.42 -0.22 -12.36
CA GLU A 106 15.59 0.66 -12.21
C GLU A 106 16.76 0.27 -13.13
N THR A 107 16.98 -1.03 -13.32
CA THR A 107 18.15 -1.57 -14.02
C THR A 107 17.93 -1.79 -15.52
N ARG A 108 16.71 -2.12 -15.95
CA ARG A 108 16.40 -2.54 -17.33
C ARG A 108 15.48 -1.59 -18.09
N ALA A 109 14.73 -0.71 -17.42
CA ALA A 109 13.81 0.17 -18.13
C ALA A 109 14.57 1.24 -18.93
N PRO A 110 14.08 1.62 -20.14
CA PRO A 110 14.65 2.73 -20.89
C PRO A 110 14.66 4.03 -20.08
N THR A 111 15.76 4.78 -20.17
CA THR A 111 16.00 5.98 -19.35
C THR A 111 14.87 7.01 -19.46
N ILE A 112 14.26 7.14 -20.65
CA ILE A 112 13.14 8.05 -20.93
C ILE A 112 11.89 7.65 -20.12
N PHE A 113 11.59 6.36 -20.04
CA PHE A 113 10.43 5.87 -19.30
C PHE A 113 10.65 6.01 -17.80
N ARG A 114 11.87 5.69 -17.33
CA ARG A 114 12.27 5.83 -15.94
C ARG A 114 12.20 7.28 -15.46
N SER A 115 12.74 8.22 -16.23
CA SER A 115 12.71 9.64 -15.88
C SER A 115 11.29 10.18 -15.85
N TRP A 116 10.45 9.81 -16.81
CA TRP A 116 9.06 10.25 -16.87
C TRP A 116 8.24 9.80 -15.65
N ILE A 117 8.39 8.54 -15.23
CA ILE A 117 7.73 8.03 -14.01
C ILE A 117 8.26 8.74 -12.77
N LYS A 118 9.59 8.85 -12.62
CA LYS A 118 10.19 9.50 -11.45
C LYS A 118 9.73 10.94 -11.30
N VAL A 119 9.65 11.71 -12.39
CA VAL A 119 9.16 13.10 -12.38
C VAL A 119 7.69 13.20 -11.96
N ARG A 120 6.88 12.16 -12.20
CA ARG A 120 5.46 12.16 -11.84
C ARG A 120 5.17 11.62 -10.45
N VAL A 121 6.07 10.83 -9.89
CA VAL A 121 5.79 10.03 -8.68
C VAL A 121 6.71 10.44 -7.52
N ILE A 122 7.86 11.01 -7.81
CA ILE A 122 8.88 11.44 -6.85
C ILE A 122 9.02 12.97 -6.95
N ALA A 123 9.13 13.62 -5.80
CA ALA A 123 9.40 15.05 -5.64
C ALA A 123 10.88 15.30 -5.33
#